data_AF-A0A1U7XCG4-F1
#
_entry.id   AF-A0A1U7XCG4-F1
#
_cell.length_a   1.000
_cell.length_b   1.000
_cell.length_c   1.000
_cell.angle_alpha   90.00
_cell.angle_beta   90.00
_cell.angle_gamma   90.00
#
_symmetry.space_group_name_H-M   'P 1'
#
loop_
_entity.id
_entity.type
_entity.pdbx_description
1 polymer ?
#
loop_
_entity_poly.entity_id
_entity_poly.type
_entity_poly.pdbx_seq_one_letter_code
_entity_poly.pdbx_strand_id
1 'polypeptide(L)'
;MSRLWARFAGLFSSKNFVGADKAGNRYFKRTEELDGIMKEKRWVTFKGEDDPTSIPVEWICWLNGQRKSAPTPEEMAELEARREFIKLNVARLRKEEEERKAKEGKSKATSIGKADGPDLKSFVKQFPDASEGDIIPEASDTQKEVRHARSKETEAEKNMTYRLKQQPLSSEPTGSGESFRPGTWQPPT
;
A
#
# COMPACT_ATOMS: atom_id res chain seq x y z
N MET A 1 -6.52 20.72 -58.04
CA MET A 1 -6.31 19.26 -57.88
C MET A 1 -5.70 18.97 -56.51
N SER A 2 -6.50 18.93 -55.43
CA SER A 2 -5.94 18.73 -54.07
C SER A 2 -6.95 18.19 -53.04
N ARG A 3 -8.00 17.46 -53.47
CA ARG A 3 -9.05 16.95 -52.56
C ARG A 3 -9.00 15.45 -52.30
N LEU A 4 -8.09 14.72 -52.95
CA LEU A 4 -7.99 13.26 -52.83
C LEU A 4 -7.03 12.82 -51.73
N TRP A 5 -6.01 13.62 -51.40
CA TRP A 5 -5.04 13.29 -50.34
C TRP A 5 -5.58 13.57 -48.93
N ALA A 6 -6.53 14.51 -48.79
CA ALA A 6 -7.19 14.81 -47.52
C ALA A 6 -8.04 13.63 -47.00
N ARG A 7 -8.48 12.72 -47.87
CA ARG A 7 -9.30 11.55 -47.48
C ARG A 7 -8.48 10.37 -46.99
N PHE A 8 -7.21 10.26 -47.39
CA PHE A 8 -6.31 9.19 -46.93
C PHE A 8 -5.59 9.54 -45.62
N ALA A 9 -5.34 10.83 -45.34
CA ALA A 9 -4.78 11.26 -44.06
C ALA A 9 -5.75 11.05 -42.87
N GLY A 10 -7.06 11.00 -43.12
CA GLY A 10 -8.09 10.78 -42.09
C GLY A 10 -8.12 9.37 -41.49
N LEU A 11 -7.51 8.37 -42.15
CA LEU A 11 -7.50 6.98 -41.65
C LEU A 11 -6.34 6.69 -40.69
N PHE A 12 -5.26 7.47 -40.70
CA PHE A 12 -4.08 7.25 -39.85
C PHE A 12 -4.03 8.13 -38.60
N SER A 13 -4.97 9.07 -38.44
CA SER A 13 -4.90 10.12 -37.42
C SER A 13 -5.65 9.82 -36.10
N SER A 14 -6.40 8.72 -35.98
CA SER A 14 -7.42 8.63 -34.93
C SER A 14 -7.08 7.73 -33.72
N LYS A 15 -5.96 7.00 -33.68
CA LYS A 15 -5.71 6.05 -32.58
C LYS A 15 -4.24 6.06 -32.17
N ASN A 16 -3.87 6.90 -31.19
CA ASN A 16 -2.49 6.89 -30.67
C ASN A 16 -2.33 5.69 -29.74
N PHE A 17 -1.64 4.65 -30.20
CA PHE A 17 -1.23 3.52 -29.38
C PHE A 17 -0.20 3.97 -28.34
N VAL A 18 -0.43 3.58 -27.09
CA VAL A 18 0.41 3.98 -25.96
C VAL A 18 1.25 2.81 -25.47
N GLY A 19 0.65 1.63 -25.35
CA GLY A 19 1.34 0.45 -24.87
C GLY A 19 0.39 -0.74 -24.68
N ALA A 20 0.97 -1.85 -24.24
CA ALA A 20 0.23 -3.03 -23.87
C ALA A 20 0.69 -3.55 -22.50
N ASP A 21 -0.22 -4.19 -21.77
CA ASP A 21 0.12 -4.87 -20.52
C ASP A 21 0.52 -6.33 -20.74
N LYS A 22 0.86 -7.03 -19.65
CA LYS A 22 1.21 -8.46 -19.68
C LYS A 22 0.03 -9.36 -20.11
N ALA A 23 -1.21 -8.92 -19.89
CA ALA A 23 -2.41 -9.62 -20.34
C ALA A 23 -2.65 -9.44 -21.85
N GLY A 24 -1.97 -8.49 -22.48
CA GLY A 24 -2.10 -8.15 -23.90
C GLY A 24 -3.21 -7.14 -24.19
N ASN A 25 -3.76 -6.48 -23.17
CA ASN A 25 -4.67 -5.36 -23.34
C ASN A 25 -3.90 -4.18 -23.93
N ARG A 26 -4.52 -3.48 -24.89
CA ARG A 26 -3.88 -2.37 -25.60
C ARG A 26 -4.51 -1.05 -25.18
N TYR A 27 -3.66 -0.08 -24.90
CA TYR A 27 -4.06 1.23 -24.39
C TYR A 27 -3.85 2.31 -25.44
N PHE A 28 -4.82 3.21 -25.52
CA PHE A 28 -4.89 4.24 -26.55
C PHE A 28 -5.22 5.60 -25.95
N LYS A 29 -4.70 6.65 -26.59
CA LYS A 29 -5.06 8.03 -26.28
C LYS A 29 -5.45 8.79 -27.55
N ARG A 30 -6.35 9.76 -27.41
CA ARG A 30 -6.67 10.73 -28.45
C ARG A 30 -6.99 12.07 -27.79
N THR A 31 -6.39 13.13 -28.30
CA THR A 31 -6.77 14.50 -27.99
C THR A 31 -8.00 14.85 -28.83
N GLU A 32 -9.13 15.08 -28.19
CA GLU A 32 -10.36 15.57 -28.83
C GLU A 32 -10.62 16.98 -28.30
N GLU A 33 -10.95 17.91 -29.21
CA GLU A 33 -11.39 19.24 -28.84
C GLU A 33 -12.91 19.18 -28.62
N LEU A 34 -13.33 19.29 -27.36
CA LEU A 34 -14.74 19.29 -26.96
C LEU A 34 -15.03 20.66 -26.36
N ASP A 35 -16.01 21.39 -26.91
CA ASP A 35 -16.41 22.73 -26.46
C ASP A 35 -15.25 23.74 -26.32
N GLY A 36 -14.24 23.67 -27.20
CA GLY A 36 -13.08 24.57 -27.18
C GLY A 36 -12.02 24.23 -26.12
N ILE A 37 -12.18 23.11 -25.41
CA ILE A 37 -11.20 22.58 -24.44
C ILE A 37 -10.57 21.32 -25.03
N MET A 38 -9.24 21.29 -25.12
CA MET A 38 -8.49 20.09 -25.52
C MET A 38 -8.55 19.06 -24.40
N LYS A 39 -9.32 17.98 -24.60
CA LYS A 39 -9.45 16.88 -23.64
C LYS A 39 -8.79 15.61 -24.18
N GLU A 40 -7.94 15.01 -23.36
CA GLU A 40 -7.37 13.69 -23.66
C GLU A 40 -8.37 12.59 -23.31
N LYS A 41 -8.88 11.90 -24.32
CA LYS A 41 -9.65 10.67 -24.18
C LYS A 41 -8.71 9.48 -24.16
N ARG A 42 -8.80 8.66 -23.11
CA ARG A 42 -8.00 7.45 -22.91
C ARG A 42 -8.93 6.25 -22.87
N TRP A 43 -8.57 5.16 -23.54
CA TRP A 43 -9.37 3.94 -23.54
C TRP A 43 -8.51 2.69 -23.73
N VAL A 44 -9.07 1.55 -23.34
CA VAL A 44 -8.46 0.22 -23.46
C VAL A 44 -9.19 -0.59 -24.53
N THR A 45 -8.46 -1.47 -25.20
CA THR A 45 -9.02 -2.55 -26.01
C THR A 45 -8.51 -3.86 -25.44
N PHE A 46 -9.40 -4.65 -24.87
CA PHE A 46 -9.07 -5.95 -24.30
C PHE A 46 -8.69 -6.95 -25.40
N LYS A 47 -7.86 -7.93 -25.04
CA LYS A 47 -7.48 -9.02 -25.95
C LYS A 47 -8.50 -10.18 -25.92
N GLY A 48 -9.15 -10.39 -24.78
CA GLY A 48 -10.06 -11.50 -24.54
C GLY A 48 -11.41 -11.01 -24.01
N GLU A 49 -11.84 -11.54 -22.87
CA GLU A 49 -13.04 -11.08 -22.16
C GLU A 49 -12.87 -9.65 -21.65
N ASP A 50 -13.91 -8.83 -21.81
CA ASP A 50 -13.93 -7.43 -21.39
C ASP A 50 -14.09 -7.29 -19.86
N ASP A 51 -13.19 -7.92 -19.09
CA ASP A 51 -13.16 -7.83 -17.64
C ASP A 51 -12.31 -6.63 -17.17
N PRO A 52 -12.91 -5.60 -16.54
CA PRO A 52 -12.16 -4.45 -16.02
C PRO A 52 -11.18 -4.82 -14.90
N THR A 53 -11.37 -5.96 -14.22
CA THR A 53 -10.50 -6.43 -13.13
C THR A 53 -9.14 -6.91 -13.65
N SER A 54 -9.06 -7.25 -14.94
CA SER A 54 -7.82 -7.69 -15.59
C SER A 54 -6.80 -6.56 -15.79
N ILE A 55 -7.22 -5.30 -15.66
CA ILE A 55 -6.39 -4.12 -15.91
C ILE A 55 -5.45 -3.89 -14.70
N PRO A 56 -4.13 -3.79 -14.91
CA PRO A 56 -3.22 -3.43 -13.83
C PRO A 56 -3.52 -2.02 -13.27
N VAL A 57 -3.38 -1.84 -11.95
CA VAL A 57 -3.68 -0.57 -11.26
C VAL A 57 -3.01 0.65 -11.89
N GLU A 58 -1.78 0.51 -12.38
CA GLU A 58 -1.02 1.60 -12.99
C GLU A 58 -1.68 2.11 -14.28
N TRP A 59 -2.24 1.19 -15.06
CA TRP A 59 -3.02 1.49 -16.25
C TRP A 59 -4.38 2.07 -15.89
N ILE A 60 -5.03 1.61 -14.81
CA ILE A 60 -6.26 2.20 -14.28
C ILE A 60 -6.03 3.67 -13.89
N CYS A 61 -4.96 3.96 -13.14
CA CYS A 61 -4.59 5.33 -12.76
C CYS A 61 -4.34 6.22 -13.97
N TRP A 62 -3.71 5.69 -15.02
CA TRP A 62 -3.51 6.41 -16.27
C TRP A 62 -4.83 6.62 -17.03
N LEU A 63 -5.69 5.62 -17.15
CA LEU A 63 -7.01 5.76 -17.78
C LEU A 63 -7.88 6.82 -17.09
N ASN A 64 -7.84 6.86 -15.75
CA ASN A 64 -8.59 7.81 -14.93
C ASN A 64 -7.99 9.23 -14.92
N GLY A 65 -6.87 9.46 -15.60
CA GLY A 65 -6.23 10.79 -15.63
C GLY A 65 -5.41 11.14 -14.39
N GLN A 66 -5.32 10.25 -13.38
CA GLN A 66 -4.52 10.47 -12.18
C GLN A 66 -3.03 10.56 -12.50
N ARG A 67 -2.58 9.76 -13.48
CA ARG A 67 -1.21 9.83 -14.02
C ARG A 67 -1.21 10.48 -15.40
N LYS A 68 -0.25 11.36 -15.68
CA LYS A 68 -0.05 11.98 -17.00
C LYS A 68 0.70 11.06 -17.97
N SER A 69 1.79 10.44 -17.51
CA SER A 69 2.58 9.47 -18.26
C SER A 69 1.95 8.07 -18.23
N ALA A 70 2.11 7.30 -19.30
CA ALA A 70 1.73 5.89 -19.29
C ALA A 70 2.75 5.07 -18.49
N PRO A 71 2.33 3.97 -17.84
CA PRO A 71 3.25 3.11 -17.11
C PRO A 71 4.23 2.43 -18.06
N THR A 72 5.50 2.39 -17.67
CA THR A 72 6.54 1.71 -18.46
C THR A 72 6.56 0.21 -18.14
N PRO A 73 6.97 -0.66 -19.10
CA PRO A 73 7.04 -2.10 -18.86
C PRO A 73 8.03 -2.48 -17.75
N GLU A 74 9.09 -1.68 -17.56
CA GLU A 74 10.07 -1.86 -16.49
C GLU A 74 9.47 -1.55 -15.12
N GLU A 75 8.79 -0.40 -14.97
CA GLU A 75 8.05 -0.07 -13.73
C GLU A 75 7.03 -1.15 -13.37
N MET A 76 6.33 -1.68 -14.37
CA MET A 76 5.37 -2.77 -14.16
C MET A 76 6.04 -4.04 -13.62
N ALA A 77 7.22 -4.40 -14.16
CA ALA A 77 7.96 -5.57 -13.68
C ALA A 77 8.46 -5.39 -12.24
N GLU A 78 8.96 -4.20 -11.90
CA GLU A 78 9.41 -3.90 -10.53
C GLU A 78 8.25 -3.98 -9.53
N LEU A 79 7.10 -3.40 -9.87
CA LEU A 79 5.91 -3.42 -9.01
C LEU A 79 5.37 -4.84 -8.79
N GLU A 80 5.44 -5.70 -9.81
CA GLU A 80 5.07 -7.10 -9.66
C GLU A 80 6.04 -7.88 -8.75
N ALA A 81 7.35 -7.72 -8.96
CA ALA A 81 8.36 -8.34 -8.09
C ALA A 81 8.16 -7.92 -6.62
N ARG A 82 7.80 -6.66 -6.40
CA ARG A 82 7.47 -6.15 -5.07
C ARG A 82 6.22 -6.80 -4.48
N ARG A 83 5.15 -6.97 -5.27
CA ARG A 83 3.92 -7.65 -4.83
C ARG A 83 4.21 -9.10 -4.45
N GLU A 84 5.01 -9.80 -5.25
CA GLU A 84 5.42 -11.17 -4.97
C GLU A 84 6.21 -11.26 -3.66
N PHE A 85 7.18 -10.37 -3.46
CA PHE A 85 7.93 -10.34 -2.20
C PHE A 85 7.04 -10.06 -0.98
N ILE A 86 6.13 -9.08 -1.08
CA ILE A 86 5.19 -8.78 0.00
C ILE A 86 4.32 -10.01 0.29
N LYS A 87 3.84 -10.70 -0.74
CA LYS A 87 3.04 -11.91 -0.60
C LYS A 87 3.81 -13.02 0.14
N LEU A 88 5.09 -13.22 -0.18
CA LEU A 88 5.95 -14.17 0.52
C LEU A 88 6.16 -13.79 1.98
N ASN A 89 6.41 -12.51 2.27
CA ASN A 89 6.56 -12.03 3.65
C ASN A 89 5.28 -12.19 4.47
N VAL A 90 4.12 -11.87 3.88
CA VAL A 90 2.82 -12.07 4.52
C VAL A 90 2.57 -13.55 4.79
N ALA A 91 2.90 -14.44 3.84
CA ALA A 91 2.78 -15.88 4.06
C ALA A 91 3.69 -16.38 5.19
N ARG A 92 4.92 -15.86 5.27
CA ARG A 92 5.87 -16.16 6.35
C ARG A 92 5.31 -15.71 7.72
N LEU A 93 4.84 -14.47 7.82
CA LEU A 93 4.27 -13.93 9.06
C LEU A 93 3.02 -14.69 9.50
N ARG A 94 2.12 -15.02 8.55
CA ARG A 94 0.93 -15.83 8.85
C ARG A 94 1.31 -17.19 9.43
N LYS A 95 2.31 -17.86 8.85
CA LYS A 95 2.79 -19.15 9.35
C LYS A 95 3.38 -19.04 10.76
N GLU A 96 4.20 -18.03 11.02
CA GLU A 96 4.76 -17.76 12.35
C GLU A 96 3.67 -17.46 13.38
N GLU A 97 2.66 -16.66 13.00
CA GLU A 97 1.50 -16.37 13.86
C GLU A 97 0.66 -17.63 14.13
N GLU A 98 0.44 -18.49 13.14
CA GLU A 98 -0.27 -19.75 13.31
C GLU A 98 0.47 -20.69 14.25
N GLU A 99 1.80 -20.79 14.12
CA GLU A 99 2.64 -21.57 15.04
C GLU A 99 2.60 -20.99 16.47
N ARG A 100 2.61 -19.66 16.61
CA ARG A 100 2.45 -19.00 17.91
C ARG A 100 1.07 -19.28 18.50
N LYS A 101 -0.01 -19.16 17.71
CA LYS A 101 -1.38 -19.49 18.14
C LYS A 101 -1.51 -20.96 18.52
N ALA A 102 -0.86 -21.88 17.83
CA ALA A 102 -0.87 -23.30 18.18
C ALA A 102 -0.12 -23.59 19.49
N LYS A 103 0.93 -22.83 19.81
CA LYS A 103 1.67 -22.91 21.08
C LYS A 103 0.88 -22.27 22.24
N GLU A 104 0.32 -21.08 22.04
CA GLU A 104 -0.45 -20.34 23.06
C GLU A 104 -1.87 -20.88 23.29
N GLY A 105 -2.51 -21.44 22.26
CA GLY A 105 -3.83 -22.07 22.35
C GLY A 105 -3.85 -23.31 23.25
N LYS A 106 -2.67 -23.89 23.54
CA LYS A 106 -2.50 -24.96 24.53
C LYS A 106 -2.39 -24.46 25.98
N SER A 107 -2.08 -23.18 26.22
CA SER A 107 -1.91 -22.61 27.57
C SER A 107 -3.02 -21.66 28.02
N LYS A 108 -3.82 -21.09 27.11
CA LYS A 108 -4.90 -20.14 27.46
C LYS A 108 -6.24 -20.75 27.84
N ALA A 109 -6.42 -22.08 27.74
CA ALA A 109 -7.66 -22.75 28.13
C ALA A 109 -7.74 -23.11 29.63
N THR A 110 -6.67 -22.93 30.40
CA THR A 110 -6.59 -23.37 31.80
C THR A 110 -6.36 -22.21 32.76
N SER A 111 -7.17 -21.13 32.71
CA SER A 111 -7.35 -20.20 33.84
C SER A 111 -8.45 -19.16 33.56
N ILE A 112 -9.68 -19.60 33.29
CA ILE A 112 -10.88 -18.77 33.52
C ILE A 112 -11.58 -19.29 34.80
N GLY A 113 -10.78 -19.50 35.83
CA GLY A 113 -11.26 -19.64 37.20
C GLY A 113 -11.11 -18.28 37.88
N LYS A 114 -12.23 -17.72 38.36
CA LYS A 114 -12.35 -16.51 39.20
C LYS A 114 -11.02 -16.06 39.82
N ALA A 115 -10.36 -15.09 39.21
CA ALA A 115 -9.25 -14.37 39.79
C ALA A 115 -9.25 -12.96 39.21
N ASP A 116 -8.94 -12.00 40.08
CA ASP A 116 -9.02 -10.56 39.89
C ASP A 116 -8.63 -10.07 38.49
N GLY A 117 -9.38 -9.08 38.00
CA GLY A 117 -9.21 -8.53 36.65
C GLY A 117 -7.77 -8.09 36.34
N PRO A 118 -7.43 -7.90 35.06
CA PRO A 118 -6.07 -7.56 34.62
C PRO A 118 -5.51 -6.39 35.45
N ASP A 119 -4.28 -6.55 35.96
CA ASP A 119 -3.66 -5.59 36.89
C ASP A 119 -3.53 -4.20 36.27
N LEU A 120 -4.51 -3.33 36.56
CA LEU A 120 -4.56 -1.95 36.08
C LEU A 120 -3.34 -1.13 36.52
N LYS A 121 -2.68 -1.49 37.63
CA LYS A 121 -1.50 -0.75 38.12
C LYS A 121 -0.29 -1.00 37.25
N SER A 122 -0.10 -2.24 36.79
CA SER A 122 0.95 -2.59 35.84
C SER A 122 0.74 -1.90 34.49
N PHE A 123 -0.52 -1.79 34.04
CA PHE A 123 -0.90 -1.10 32.81
C PHE A 123 -0.66 0.42 32.89
N VAL A 124 -1.06 1.06 34.00
CA VAL A 124 -0.82 2.49 34.22
C VAL A 124 0.67 2.82 34.28
N LYS A 125 1.51 1.92 34.80
CA LYS A 125 2.98 2.08 34.79
C LYS A 125 3.62 2.07 33.40
N GLN A 126 2.97 1.50 32.38
CA GLN A 126 3.51 1.52 31.00
C GLN A 126 3.41 2.91 30.37
N PHE A 127 2.58 3.80 30.91
CA PHE A 127 2.39 5.16 30.43
C PHE A 127 2.87 6.16 31.50
N PRO A 128 4.16 6.58 31.47
CA PRO A 128 4.70 7.51 32.46
C PRO A 128 4.01 8.89 32.46
N ASP A 129 3.33 9.27 31.38
CA ASP A 129 2.58 10.54 31.27
C ASP A 129 1.25 10.57 32.06
N ALA A 130 0.75 9.43 32.54
CA ALA A 130 -0.53 9.36 33.26
C ALA A 130 -0.39 9.60 34.78
N SER A 131 0.83 9.70 35.31
CA SER A 131 1.07 10.07 36.71
C SER A 131 1.65 11.48 36.78
N GLU A 132 0.78 12.49 36.76
CA GLU A 132 1.13 13.82 37.27
C GLU A 132 1.43 13.71 38.77
N GLY A 133 2.67 14.01 39.14
CA GLY A 133 3.15 14.01 40.52
C GLY A 133 4.66 13.86 40.56
N ASP A 134 5.35 15.01 40.57
CA ASP A 134 6.80 15.21 40.68
C ASP A 134 7.59 14.13 41.44
N ILE A 135 8.72 13.72 40.86
CA ILE A 135 10.11 13.96 41.36
C ILE A 135 11.09 13.19 40.44
N ILE A 136 12.13 13.89 39.97
CA ILE A 136 13.31 13.43 39.22
C ILE A 136 14.54 13.65 40.13
N PRO A 137 15.75 13.04 39.96
CA PRO A 137 16.17 11.76 39.37
C PRO A 137 17.09 10.93 40.33
N GLU A 138 17.30 9.63 40.05
CA GLU A 138 18.64 9.06 40.27
C GLU A 138 18.96 7.93 39.28
N ALA A 139 20.21 7.93 38.82
CA ALA A 139 20.73 7.17 37.70
C ALA A 139 20.94 5.68 38.00
N SER A 140 20.86 4.82 36.99
CA SER A 140 21.90 3.82 36.73
C SER A 140 21.72 3.11 35.39
N ASP A 141 22.82 3.08 34.65
CA ASP A 141 23.11 2.25 33.49
C ASP A 141 22.76 0.77 33.71
N THR A 142 22.12 0.14 32.71
CA THR A 142 22.54 -1.21 32.28
C THR A 142 22.25 -1.42 30.80
N GLN A 143 23.33 -1.60 30.05
CA GLN A 143 23.34 -2.13 28.69
C GLN A 143 22.69 -3.53 28.67
N LYS A 144 21.83 -3.79 27.68
CA LYS A 144 21.58 -5.15 27.19
C LYS A 144 21.48 -5.16 25.66
N GLU A 145 22.62 -5.49 25.09
CA GLU A 145 22.83 -5.87 23.70
C GLU A 145 21.98 -7.12 23.37
N VAL A 146 20.88 -6.95 22.64
CA VAL A 146 20.06 -8.06 22.16
C VAL A 146 20.61 -8.52 20.82
N ARG A 147 21.39 -9.61 20.86
CA ARG A 147 21.84 -10.36 19.68
C ARG A 147 20.61 -10.98 19.03
N HIS A 148 20.23 -10.51 17.84
CA HIS A 148 19.26 -11.19 16.98
C HIS A 148 19.98 -11.92 15.85
N ALA A 149 19.66 -13.21 15.74
CA ALA A 149 20.21 -14.14 14.78
C ALA A 149 20.02 -13.60 13.35
N ARG A 150 21.14 -13.32 12.70
CA ARG A 150 21.21 -12.78 11.33
C ARG A 150 20.87 -13.89 10.35
N SER A 151 19.61 -14.00 9.92
CA SER A 151 19.28 -14.65 8.66
C SER A 151 20.04 -13.95 7.54
N LYS A 152 20.72 -14.71 6.67
CA LYS A 152 21.45 -14.17 5.53
C LYS A 152 20.45 -13.61 4.52
N GLU A 153 20.06 -12.36 4.71
CA GLU A 153 19.29 -11.59 3.74
C GLU A 153 20.15 -11.37 2.50
N THR A 154 19.60 -11.71 1.34
CA THR A 154 20.22 -11.50 0.03
C THR A 154 20.31 -10.00 -0.28
N GLU A 155 21.26 -9.59 -1.11
CA GLU A 155 21.41 -8.17 -1.48
C GLU A 155 20.14 -7.62 -2.14
N ALA A 156 19.41 -8.44 -2.91
CA ALA A 156 18.12 -8.07 -3.49
C ALA A 156 17.04 -7.80 -2.42
N GLU A 157 17.00 -8.59 -1.34
CA GLU A 157 16.04 -8.39 -0.24
C GLU A 157 16.35 -7.15 0.57
N LYS A 158 17.63 -6.89 0.85
CA LYS A 158 18.05 -5.64 1.47
C LYS A 158 17.74 -4.47 0.55
N ASN A 159 17.92 -4.67 -0.75
CA ASN A 159 17.72 -3.62 -1.72
C ASN A 159 16.24 -3.22 -1.83
N MET A 160 15.37 -4.23 -1.88
CA MET A 160 13.94 -3.99 -1.90
C MET A 160 13.44 -3.45 -0.55
N THR A 161 13.98 -3.94 0.57
CA THR A 161 13.63 -3.45 1.92
C THR A 161 14.04 -1.99 2.14
N TYR A 162 15.21 -1.55 1.65
CA TYR A 162 15.58 -0.13 1.72
C TYR A 162 14.60 0.72 0.89
N ARG A 163 14.23 0.26 -0.31
CA ARG A 163 13.39 1.02 -1.24
C ARG A 163 11.95 1.11 -0.73
N LEU A 164 11.48 0.07 -0.05
CA LEU A 164 10.21 0.05 0.67
C LEU A 164 10.18 1.07 1.80
N LYS A 165 11.26 1.16 2.60
CA LYS A 165 11.41 2.12 3.69
C LYS A 165 11.53 3.58 3.20
N GLN A 166 11.99 3.79 1.97
CA GLN A 166 12.11 5.11 1.36
C GLN A 166 10.79 5.64 0.78
N GLN A 167 9.75 4.81 0.67
CA GLN A 167 8.44 5.35 0.34
C GLN A 167 7.99 6.27 1.48
N PRO A 168 7.42 7.46 1.16
CA PRO A 168 6.90 8.32 2.20
C PRO A 168 5.87 7.52 2.98
N LEU A 169 6.12 7.32 4.29
CA LEU A 169 5.08 6.84 5.17
C LEU A 169 3.91 7.80 4.97
N SER A 170 2.75 7.24 4.62
CA SER A 170 1.49 7.96 4.76
C SER A 170 1.52 8.54 6.17
N SER A 171 1.64 9.86 6.29
CA SER A 171 1.41 10.51 7.56
C SER A 171 0.02 10.08 7.96
N GLU A 172 -0.10 9.27 9.01
CA GLU A 172 -1.39 9.14 9.68
C GLU A 172 -1.92 10.56 9.85
N PRO A 173 -3.20 10.83 9.52
CA PRO A 173 -3.72 12.16 9.75
C PRO A 173 -3.55 12.42 11.24
N THR A 174 -2.59 13.27 11.59
CA THR A 174 -2.47 13.78 12.95
C THR A 174 -3.81 14.47 13.19
N GLY A 175 -4.67 13.83 13.97
CA GLY A 175 -6.01 14.30 14.32
C GLY A 175 -5.97 15.51 15.24
N SER A 176 -5.09 16.48 14.97
CA SER A 176 -5.00 17.76 15.67
C SER A 176 -5.89 18.79 15.00
N GLY A 177 -7.12 18.39 14.61
CA GLY A 177 -8.18 19.35 14.35
C GLY A 177 -8.81 19.77 15.68
N GLU A 178 -9.17 21.04 15.83
CA GLU A 178 -9.86 21.59 17.01
C GLU A 178 -11.18 20.85 17.38
N SER A 179 -11.67 19.97 16.51
CA SER A 179 -12.88 19.15 16.70
C SER A 179 -12.63 17.75 17.28
N PHE A 180 -11.39 17.26 17.37
CA PHE A 180 -11.13 15.93 17.96
C PHE A 180 -11.18 16.02 19.48
N ARG A 181 -12.32 15.60 20.05
CA ARG A 181 -12.48 15.41 21.49
C ARG A 181 -12.41 13.92 21.81
N PRO A 182 -11.33 13.43 22.45
CA PRO A 182 -11.25 12.02 22.85
C PRO A 182 -12.45 11.68 23.75
N GLY A 183 -13.14 10.57 23.45
CA GLY A 183 -14.33 10.10 24.20
C GLY A 183 -15.70 10.46 23.61
N THR A 184 -15.77 11.20 22.49
CA THR A 184 -17.05 11.63 21.88
C THR A 184 -17.58 10.70 20.79
N TRP A 185 -16.88 9.59 20.49
CA TRP A 185 -17.37 8.62 19.53
C TRP A 185 -18.52 7.82 20.15
N GLN A 186 -19.74 8.05 19.67
CA GLN A 186 -20.89 7.18 19.93
C GLN A 186 -21.19 6.37 18.66
N PRO A 187 -21.27 5.03 18.75
CA PRO A 187 -21.73 4.23 17.61
C PRO A 187 -23.18 4.59 17.27
N PRO A 188 -23.57 4.56 15.98
CA PRO A 188 -24.97 4.73 15.61
C PRO A 188 -25.82 3.56 16.14
N THR A 189 -26.99 3.90 16.69
CA THR A 189 -28.07 2.97 17.06
C THR A 189 -28.83 2.45 15.85
#